data_AF-A0A965U7K3-F1
#
_entry.id   AF-A0A965U7K3-F1
#
_cell.length_a   1.000
_cell.length_b   1.000
_cell.length_c   1.000
_cell.angle_alpha   90.00
_cell.angle_beta   90.00
_cell.angle_gamma   90.00
#
_symmetry.space_group_name_H-M   'P 1'
#
loop_
_entity.id
_entity.type
_entity.pdbx_description
1 polymer ?
#
loop_
_entity_poly.entity_id
_entity_poly.type
_entity_poly.pdbx_seq_one_letter_code
_entity_poly.pdbx_strand_id
1 'polypeptide(L)'
;MIASNLTIPLLSLVDTAVIGHLEHAWYLGGVALGSSLISLLFLLLGFLRMSTTGLTAQALGAQDRSGLRDNLLQAGLMAQVLAAVLLLIHPLVMPLVQH
;
A
#
# COMPACT_ATOMS: atom_id res chain seq x y z
N MET A 1 18.68 8.13 -3.80
CA MET A 1 17.56 7.87 -4.74
C MET A 1 17.75 6.62 -5.61
N ILE A 2 18.97 6.10 -5.81
CA ILE A 2 19.19 4.90 -6.64
C ILE A 2 18.84 3.59 -5.90
N ALA A 3 19.16 3.47 -4.61
CA ALA A 3 18.84 2.26 -3.83
C ALA A 3 17.33 2.05 -3.60
N SER A 4 16.55 3.12 -3.36
CA SER A 4 15.09 3.02 -3.15
C SER A 4 14.29 2.64 -4.40
N ASN A 5 14.86 2.76 -5.60
CA ASN A 5 14.19 2.34 -6.84
C ASN A 5 14.47 0.87 -7.18
N LEU A 6 15.47 0.24 -6.53
CA LEU A 6 15.77 -1.19 -6.69
C LEU A 6 14.90 -2.08 -5.80
N THR A 7 14.33 -1.54 -4.71
CA THR A 7 13.54 -2.33 -3.76
C THR A 7 12.24 -2.85 -4.35
N ILE A 8 11.64 -2.15 -5.30
CA ILE A 8 10.38 -2.55 -5.96
C ILE A 8 10.58 -3.83 -6.81
N PRO A 9 11.53 -3.89 -7.76
CA PRO A 9 11.77 -5.12 -8.52
C PRO A 9 12.33 -6.26 -7.67
N LEU A 10 13.13 -5.98 -6.64
CA LEU A 10 13.61 -7.01 -5.71
C LEU A 10 12.49 -7.62 -4.86
N LEU A 11 11.54 -6.81 -4.38
CA LEU A 11 10.36 -7.30 -3.66
C LEU A 11 9.52 -8.21 -4.56
N SER A 12 9.32 -7.82 -5.83
CA SER A 12 8.60 -8.62 -6.82
C SER A 12 9.30 -9.96 -7.13
N LEU A 13 10.64 -9.98 -7.14
CA LEU A 13 11.42 -11.22 -7.30
C LEU A 13 11.27 -12.15 -6.09
N VAL A 14 11.25 -11.60 -4.87
CA VAL A 14 11.05 -12.35 -3.62
C VAL A 14 9.62 -12.92 -3.55
N ASP A 15 8.60 -12.13 -3.90
CA ASP A 15 7.21 -12.59 -3.93
C ASP A 15 7.03 -13.77 -4.91
N THR A 16 7.68 -13.69 -6.08
CA THR A 16 7.69 -14.77 -7.08
C THR A 16 8.40 -16.03 -6.58
N ALA A 17 9.52 -15.88 -5.85
CA ALA A 17 10.29 -17.00 -5.31
C ALA A 17 9.59 -17.72 -4.14
N VAL A 18 8.90 -16.98 -3.27
CA VAL A 18 8.15 -17.54 -2.13
C VAL A 18 6.95 -18.35 -2.60
N ILE A 19 6.25 -17.89 -3.65
CA ILE A 19 5.10 -18.60 -4.23
C ILE A 19 5.53 -19.89 -4.94
N GLY A 20 6.73 -19.91 -5.55
CA GLY A 20 7.22 -21.05 -6.33
C GLY A 20 7.53 -22.34 -5.56
N HIS A 21 7.51 -22.34 -4.22
CA HIS A 21 7.92 -23.47 -3.37
C HIS A 21 6.76 -24.25 -2.71
N LEU A 22 5.50 -23.97 -3.06
CA LEU A 22 4.33 -24.63 -2.44
C LEU A 22 3.89 -25.87 -3.23
N GLU A 23 3.85 -27.02 -2.55
CA GLU A 23 3.72 -28.36 -3.14
C GLU A 23 2.32 -28.70 -3.71
N HIS A 24 1.27 -27.94 -3.41
CA HIS A 24 -0.13 -28.26 -3.82
C HIS A 24 -0.85 -27.02 -4.43
N ALA A 25 -1.47 -27.20 -5.60
CA ALA A 25 -2.04 -26.12 -6.43
C ALA A 25 -3.15 -25.28 -5.77
N TRP A 26 -3.85 -25.80 -4.76
CA TRP A 26 -4.92 -25.07 -4.06
C TRP A 26 -4.38 -23.97 -3.13
N TYR A 27 -3.29 -24.22 -2.42
CA TYR A 27 -2.63 -23.21 -1.57
C TYR A 27 -1.99 -22.11 -2.43
N LEU A 28 -1.50 -22.48 -3.62
CA LEU A 28 -0.96 -21.55 -4.59
C LEU A 28 -2.01 -20.52 -5.04
N GLY A 29 -3.25 -20.95 -5.27
CA GLY A 29 -4.35 -20.07 -5.68
C GLY A 29 -4.73 -19.04 -4.60
N GLY A 30 -4.83 -19.46 -3.34
CA GLY A 30 -5.12 -18.57 -2.21
C GLY A 30 -4.00 -17.57 -1.95
N VAL A 31 -2.74 -18.03 -1.98
CA VAL A 31 -1.56 -17.15 -1.80
C VAL A 31 -1.41 -16.18 -2.98
N ALA A 32 -1.64 -16.63 -4.22
CA ALA A 32 -1.59 -15.76 -5.40
C ALA A 32 -2.67 -14.67 -5.39
N LEU A 33 -3.88 -14.99 -4.93
CA LEU A 33 -4.95 -14.01 -4.74
C LEU A 33 -4.61 -13.03 -3.61
N GLY A 34 -4.13 -13.53 -2.47
CA GLY A 34 -3.72 -12.69 -1.34
C GLY A 34 -2.57 -11.75 -1.68
N SER A 35 -1.53 -12.24 -2.36
CA SER A 35 -0.39 -11.44 -2.79
C SER A 35 -0.77 -10.41 -3.86
N SER A 36 -1.67 -10.75 -4.78
CA SER A 36 -2.21 -9.81 -5.77
C SER A 36 -3.02 -8.69 -5.11
N LEU A 37 -3.83 -9.02 -4.09
CA LEU A 37 -4.62 -8.05 -3.33
C LEU A 37 -3.71 -7.09 -2.54
N ILE A 38 -2.70 -7.63 -1.86
CA ILE A 38 -1.69 -6.84 -1.13
C ILE A 38 -0.90 -5.96 -2.09
N SER A 39 -0.52 -6.48 -3.26
CA SER A 39 0.17 -5.71 -4.31
C SER A 39 -0.67 -4.55 -4.82
N LEU A 40 -1.96 -4.79 -5.07
CA LEU A 40 -2.90 -3.74 -5.46
C LEU A 40 -3.05 -2.67 -4.36
N LEU A 41 -3.14 -3.08 -3.09
CA LEU A 41 -3.17 -2.16 -1.96
C LEU A 41 -1.91 -1.30 -1.90
N PHE A 42 -0.72 -1.90 -2.04
CA PHE A 42 0.54 -1.14 -2.08
C PHE A 42 0.58 -0.16 -3.25
N LEU A 43 0.08 -0.55 -4.42
CA LEU A 43 -0.03 0.35 -5.57
C LEU A 43 -0.95 1.54 -5.25
N LEU A 44 -2.12 1.29 -4.67
CA LEU A 44 -3.10 2.32 -4.31
C LEU A 44 -2.54 3.30 -3.26
N LEU A 45 -1.93 2.77 -2.19
CA LEU A 45 -1.25 3.59 -1.17
C LEU A 45 -0.06 4.36 -1.76
N GLY A 46 0.67 3.75 -2.69
CA GLY A 46 1.76 4.39 -3.43
C GLY A 46 1.28 5.59 -4.26
N PHE A 47 0.15 5.45 -4.95
CA PHE A 47 -0.51 6.54 -5.66
C PHE A 47 -0.99 7.64 -4.72
N LEU A 48 -1.63 7.29 -3.60
CA LEU A 48 -2.08 8.26 -2.60
C LEU A 48 -0.91 9.12 -2.07
N ARG A 49 0.23 8.48 -1.79
CA ARG A 49 1.47 9.16 -1.39
C ARG A 49 2.02 10.11 -2.47
N MET A 50 2.04 9.69 -3.73
CA MET A 50 2.47 10.56 -4.82
C MET A 50 1.51 11.74 -5.03
N SER A 51 0.20 11.51 -4.90
CA SER A 51 -0.83 12.55 -5.00
C SER A 51 -0.66 13.63 -3.92
N THR A 52 -0.49 13.23 -2.65
CA THR A 52 -0.28 14.17 -1.54
C THR A 52 1.04 14.92 -1.68
N THR A 53 2.11 14.27 -2.15
CA THR A 53 3.40 14.92 -2.43
C THR A 53 3.29 15.94 -3.57
N GLY A 54 2.54 15.63 -4.63
CA GLY A 54 2.28 16.54 -5.75
C GLY A 54 1.47 17.77 -5.35
N LEU A 55 0.44 17.61 -4.51
CA LEU A 55 -0.32 18.73 -3.95
C LEU A 55 0.53 19.60 -3.01
N THR A 56 1.38 18.96 -2.20
CA THR A 56 2.32 19.67 -1.31
C THR A 56 3.34 20.49 -2.11
N ALA A 57 3.87 19.94 -3.20
CA ALA A 57 4.81 20.63 -4.09
C ALA A 57 4.17 21.86 -4.77
N GLN A 58 2.89 21.77 -5.14
CA GLN A 58 2.14 22.90 -5.70
C GLN A 58 1.94 24.02 -4.66
N ALA A 59 1.53 23.67 -3.44
CA ALA A 59 1.38 24.64 -2.34
C ALA A 59 2.73 25.31 -1.98
N LEU A 60 3.82 24.54 -2.01
CA LEU A 60 5.17 25.05 -1.79
C LEU A 60 5.61 26.02 -2.90
N GLY A 61 5.33 25.69 -4.17
CA GLY A 61 5.59 26.57 -5.31
C GLY A 61 4.81 27.89 -5.27
N ALA A 62 3.59 27.86 -4.71
CA ALA A 62 2.75 29.04 -4.51
C ALA A 62 3.11 29.88 -3.26
N GLN A 63 4.12 29.47 -2.48
CA GLN A 63 4.46 30.02 -1.16
C GLN A 63 3.29 30.04 -0.14
N ASP A 64 2.27 29.21 -0.34
CA ASP A 64 1.13 29.11 0.56
C ASP A 64 1.45 28.22 1.77
N ARG A 65 1.98 28.86 2.82
CA ARG A 65 2.30 28.17 4.09
C ARG A 65 1.07 27.64 4.81
N SER A 66 -0.12 28.17 4.56
CA SER A 66 -1.36 27.68 5.17
C SER A 66 -1.80 26.37 4.49
N GLY A 67 -1.83 26.35 3.16
CA GLY A 67 -2.13 25.15 2.37
C GLY A 67 -1.17 23.99 2.62
N LEU A 68 0.13 24.27 2.88
CA LEU A 68 1.11 23.25 3.28
C LEU A 68 0.74 22.54 4.59
N ARG A 69 0.26 23.29 5.58
CA ARG A 69 -0.08 22.74 6.90
C ARG A 69 -1.38 21.92 6.84
N ASP A 70 -2.35 22.41 6.07
CA ASP A 70 -3.63 21.74 5.88
C ASP A 70 -3.45 20.44 5.08
N ASN A 71 -2.61 20.45 4.06
CA ASN A 71 -2.32 19.24 3.28
C ASN A 71 -1.59 18.17 4.11
N LEU A 72 -0.72 18.58 5.05
CA LEU A 72 -0.06 17.65 5.98
C LEU A 72 -1.08 17.01 6.95
N LEU A 73 -1.97 17.81 7.52
CA LEU A 73 -3.04 17.32 8.40
C LEU A 73 -4.01 16.39 7.67
N GLN A 74 -4.41 16.77 6.46
CA GLN A 74 -5.30 15.95 5.62
C GLN A 74 -4.65 14.62 5.24
N ALA A 75 -3.38 14.64 4.79
CA ALA A 75 -2.65 13.43 4.44
C ALA A 75 -2.46 12.51 5.66
N GLY A 76 -2.14 13.08 6.83
CA GLY A 76 -2.03 12.35 8.09
C GLY A 76 -3.34 11.72 8.53
N LEU A 77 -4.44 12.46 8.49
CA LEU A 77 -5.77 11.95 8.81
C LEU A 77 -6.22 10.85 7.85
N MET A 78 -6.00 11.02 6.54
CA MET A 78 -6.32 9.97 5.57
C MET A 78 -5.52 8.69 5.83
N ALA A 79 -4.24 8.79 6.19
CA ALA A 79 -3.42 7.63 6.52
C ALA A 79 -3.96 6.89 7.76
N GLN A 80 -4.34 7.62 8.81
CA GLN A 80 -4.91 7.02 10.02
C GLN A 80 -6.27 6.36 9.75
N VAL A 81 -7.14 7.00 8.97
CA VAL A 81 -8.44 6.43 8.58
C VAL A 81 -8.24 5.16 7.78
N LEU A 82 -7.33 5.17 6.79
CA LEU A 82 -7.06 4.00 5.96
C LEU A 82 -6.52 2.82 6.78
N ALA A 83 -5.60 3.10 7.71
CA ALA A 83 -5.06 2.10 8.64
C ALA A 83 -6.16 1.53 9.55
N ALA A 84 -7.03 2.38 10.12
CA ALA A 84 -8.14 1.95 10.96
C ALA A 84 -9.13 1.07 10.19
N VAL A 85 -9.48 1.45 8.96
CA VAL A 85 -10.38 0.67 8.08
C VAL A 85 -9.78 -0.71 7.78
N LEU A 86 -8.49 -0.78 7.42
CA LEU A 86 -7.79 -2.04 7.19
C LEU A 86 -7.79 -2.94 8.45
N LEU A 87 -7.52 -2.37 9.62
CA LEU A 87 -7.54 -3.10 10.89
C LEU A 87 -8.94 -3.56 11.30
N LEU A 88 -9.99 -2.82 10.95
CA LEU A 88 -11.39 -3.20 11.19
C LEU A 88 -11.86 -4.31 10.24
N ILE A 89 -11.38 -4.31 9.00
CA ILE A 89 -11.71 -5.35 8.02
C ILE A 89 -10.99 -6.66 8.34
N HIS A 90 -9.78 -6.60 8.89
CA HIS A 90 -8.99 -7.79 9.24
C HIS A 90 -9.75 -8.84 10.09
N PRO A 91 -10.38 -8.51 11.24
CA PRO A 91 -11.13 -9.49 12.03
C PRO A 91 -12.43 -9.96 11.35
N LEU A 92 -12.97 -9.22 10.38
CA LEU A 92 -14.16 -9.62 9.62
C LEU A 92 -13.83 -10.64 8.52
N VAL A 93 -12.64 -10.56 7.94
CA VAL A 93 -12.17 -11.49 6.89
C VAL A 93 -11.68 -12.81 7.49
N MET A 94 -11.09 -12.77 8.70
CA MET A 94 -10.56 -13.95 9.38
C MET A 94 -11.54 -15.13 9.50
N PRO A 95 -12.82 -14.95 9.90
CA PRO A 95 -13.78 -16.06 9.97
C PRO A 95 -14.24 -16.59 8.60
N LEU A 96 -14.10 -15.82 7.52
CA LEU A 96 -14.48 -16.25 6.16
C LEU A 96 -13.43 -17.17 5.50
N VAL A 97 -12.19 -17.17 6.01
CA VAL A 97 -11.06 -17.97 5.51
C VAL A 97 -10.96 -19.32 6.23
N GLN A 98 -11.65 -19.50 7.36
CA GLN A 98 -11.62 -20.74 8.16
C GLN A 98 -12.67 -21.78 7.73
N HIS A 99 -13.47 -21.50 6.70
CA HIS A 99 -14.41 -22.42 6.05
C HIS A 99 -14.03 -22.65 4.59
#